data_AF-A0A1J3J2J3-F1
#
_entry.id   AF-A0A1J3J2J3-F1
#
_cell.length_a   1.000
_cell.length_b   1.000
_cell.length_c   1.000
_cell.angle_alpha   90.00
_cell.angle_beta   90.00
_cell.angle_gamma   90.00
#
_symmetry.space_group_name_H-M   'P 1'
#
loop_
_entity.id
_entity.type
_entity.pdbx_description
1 polymer ?
#
loop_
_entity_poly.entity_id
_entity_poly.type
_entity_poly.pdbx_seq_one_letter_code
_entity_poly.pdbx_strand_id
1 'polypeptide(L)'
;CSENASDVIPIIRSAAMKDRAVLEMGLKAFVSFVRAYKEHHCSHIFRWRDLAIGKLAMGYGLLYLPSISEVKQHRLSSEGFTPLKGISFDDIEFKDKYREKQRRQNLQARKEKREKGKNRSKKVVYACATTDANRVSRKRKLTGKQRQTMQTAEDEEELA
;
A
#
# COMPACT_ATOMS: atom_id res chain seq x y z
N CYS A 1 -31.85 -10.72 -6.36
CA CYS A 1 -30.79 -11.65 -5.88
C CYS A 1 -31.50 -12.88 -5.35
N SER A 2 -31.09 -14.09 -5.75
CA SER A 2 -31.81 -15.31 -5.35
C SER A 2 -31.80 -15.45 -3.83
N GLU A 3 -32.98 -15.68 -3.25
CA GLU A 3 -33.23 -15.70 -1.80
C GLU A 3 -32.56 -16.88 -1.07
N ASN A 4 -31.88 -17.76 -1.81
CA ASN A 4 -31.31 -19.02 -1.30
C ASN A 4 -29.78 -19.12 -1.42
N ALA A 5 -29.06 -18.02 -1.62
CA ALA A 5 -27.60 -18.06 -1.66
C ALA A 5 -27.04 -18.22 -0.23
N SER A 6 -26.34 -19.33 0.04
CA SER A 6 -25.65 -19.56 1.31
C SER A 6 -24.59 -18.47 1.55
N ASP A 7 -24.56 -17.91 2.77
CA ASP A 7 -23.55 -16.91 3.12
C ASP A 7 -22.17 -17.56 3.28
N VAL A 8 -21.33 -17.38 2.26
CA VAL A 8 -19.96 -17.91 2.20
C VAL A 8 -18.93 -17.01 2.87
N ILE A 9 -19.27 -15.74 3.11
CA ILE A 9 -18.39 -14.75 3.72
C ILE A 9 -17.88 -15.18 5.11
N PRO A 10 -18.72 -15.66 6.05
CA PRO A 10 -18.25 -16.12 7.35
C PRO A 10 -17.34 -17.35 7.24
N ILE A 11 -17.59 -18.23 6.26
CA ILE A 11 -16.77 -19.42 6.01
C ILE A 11 -15.36 -18.99 5.59
N ILE A 12 -15.26 -18.09 4.61
CA ILE A 12 -13.96 -17.59 4.11
C ILE A 12 -13.20 -16.86 5.23
N ARG A 13 -13.89 -16.04 6.03
CA ARG A 13 -13.29 -15.34 7.18
C ARG A 13 -12.77 -16.32 8.23
N SER A 14 -13.52 -17.38 8.54
CA SER A 14 -13.07 -18.41 9.47
C SER A 14 -11.83 -19.15 8.97
N ALA A 15 -11.72 -19.38 7.65
CA ALA A 15 -10.53 -19.98 7.05
C ALA A 15 -9.33 -19.03 7.12
N ALA A 16 -9.54 -17.73 6.85
CA ALA A 16 -8.49 -16.71 6.93
C ALA A 16 -7.97 -16.47 8.36
N MET A 17 -8.80 -16.71 9.39
CA MET A 17 -8.36 -16.67 10.79
C MET A 17 -7.50 -17.88 11.18
N LYS A 18 -7.76 -19.05 10.58
CA LYS A 18 -7.05 -20.29 10.89
C LYS A 18 -5.71 -20.41 10.17
N ASP A 19 -5.59 -19.82 8.98
CA ASP A 19 -4.38 -19.90 8.17
C ASP A 19 -4.02 -18.55 7.55
N ARG A 20 -2.83 -18.06 7.91
CA ARG A 20 -2.25 -16.84 7.36
C ARG A 20 -2.11 -16.87 5.84
N ALA A 21 -1.89 -18.04 5.22
CA ALA A 21 -1.77 -18.15 3.78
C ALA A 21 -3.05 -17.71 3.05
N VAL A 22 -4.20 -18.12 3.57
CA VAL A 22 -5.52 -17.77 3.01
C VAL A 22 -5.75 -16.27 3.13
N LEU A 23 -5.40 -15.69 4.28
CA LEU A 23 -5.47 -14.25 4.52
C LEU A 23 -4.63 -13.47 3.51
N GLU A 24 -3.36 -13.84 3.33
CA GLU A 24 -2.45 -13.14 2.42
C GLU A 24 -2.84 -13.31 0.95
N MET A 25 -3.36 -14.48 0.57
CA MET A 25 -3.90 -14.72 -0.77
C MET A 25 -5.14 -13.86 -1.03
N GLY A 26 -6.07 -13.75 -0.08
CA GLY A 26 -7.23 -12.88 -0.20
C GLY A 26 -6.84 -11.42 -0.39
N LEU A 27 -5.89 -10.92 0.42
CA LEU A 27 -5.36 -9.57 0.28
C LEU A 27 -4.68 -9.35 -1.08
N LYS A 28 -3.85 -10.29 -1.53
CA LYS A 28 -3.16 -10.20 -2.82
C LYS A 28 -4.16 -10.18 -3.97
N ALA A 29 -5.17 -11.05 -3.96
CA ALA A 29 -6.22 -11.13 -4.96
C ALA A 29 -7.00 -9.81 -5.05
N PHE A 30 -7.41 -9.28 -3.90
CA PHE A 30 -8.10 -8.00 -3.83
C PHE A 30 -7.26 -6.84 -4.40
N VAL A 31 -5.98 -6.74 -4.00
CA VAL A 31 -5.10 -5.68 -4.51
C VAL A 31 -4.85 -5.84 -6.01
N SER A 32 -4.66 -7.07 -6.52
CA SER A 32 -4.53 -7.29 -7.96
C SER A 32 -5.79 -6.88 -8.72
N PHE A 33 -6.97 -7.18 -8.19
CA PHE A 33 -8.23 -6.76 -8.81
C PHE A 33 -8.36 -5.24 -8.89
N VAL A 34 -8.10 -4.53 -7.77
CA VAL A 34 -8.21 -3.07 -7.72
C VAL A 34 -7.23 -2.42 -8.71
N ARG A 35 -6.00 -2.95 -8.81
CA ARG A 35 -5.00 -2.45 -9.78
C ARG A 35 -5.41 -2.74 -11.22
N ALA A 36 -5.85 -3.97 -11.51
CA ALA A 36 -6.33 -4.36 -12.83
C ALA A 36 -7.50 -3.47 -13.28
N TYR A 37 -8.46 -3.21 -12.39
CA TYR A 37 -9.60 -2.35 -12.70
C TYR A 37 -9.17 -0.92 -13.06
N LYS A 38 -8.14 -0.39 -12.40
CA LYS A 38 -7.59 0.94 -12.67
C LYS A 38 -6.82 1.00 -13.99
N GLU A 39 -5.99 0.00 -14.25
CA GLU A 39 -5.05 -0.02 -15.38
C GLU A 39 -5.72 -0.44 -16.70
N HIS A 40 -6.79 -1.24 -16.65
CA HIS A 40 -7.51 -1.69 -17.85
C HIS A 40 -8.66 -0.75 -18.27
N HIS A 41 -9.17 -0.96 -19.48
CA HIS A 41 -10.32 -0.25 -20.07
C HIS A 41 -11.60 -0.32 -19.23
N CYS A 42 -11.64 -1.12 -18.16
CA CYS A 42 -12.74 -1.14 -17.20
C CYS A 42 -13.01 0.25 -16.61
N SER A 43 -12.00 1.12 -16.50
CA SER A 43 -12.19 2.52 -16.06
C SER A 43 -12.99 3.39 -17.06
N HIS A 44 -13.03 3.02 -18.34
CA HIS A 44 -13.74 3.74 -19.38
C HIS A 44 -15.24 3.40 -19.40
N ILE A 45 -15.58 2.13 -19.18
CA ILE A 45 -16.98 1.65 -19.15
C ILE A 45 -17.57 1.82 -17.75
N PHE A 46 -16.81 1.46 -16.72
CA PHE A 46 -17.23 1.55 -15.33
C PHE A 46 -16.46 2.64 -14.60
N ARG A 47 -17.20 3.61 -14.07
CA ARG A 47 -16.62 4.74 -13.34
C ARG A 47 -15.87 4.23 -12.11
N TRP A 48 -14.61 4.66 -11.97
CA TRP A 48 -13.77 4.30 -10.83
C TRP A 48 -14.39 4.66 -9.47
N ARG A 49 -15.03 5.84 -9.39
CA ARG A 49 -15.61 6.36 -8.13
C ARG A 49 -16.81 5.55 -7.65
N ASP A 50 -17.54 4.93 -8.57
CA ASP A 50 -18.77 4.19 -8.28
C ASP A 50 -18.46 2.73 -7.89
N LEU A 51 -17.19 2.35 -7.88
CA LEU A 51 -16.76 1.02 -7.46
C LEU A 51 -16.96 0.87 -5.94
N ALA A 52 -17.90 0.02 -5.55
CA ALA A 52 -18.19 -0.30 -4.15
C ALA A 52 -17.11 -1.22 -3.56
N ILE A 53 -15.99 -0.64 -3.18
CA ILE A 53 -14.82 -1.38 -2.66
C ILE A 53 -15.12 -2.07 -1.34
N GLY A 54 -15.94 -1.47 -0.48
CA GLY A 54 -16.28 -2.09 0.80
C GLY A 54 -16.99 -3.43 0.62
N LYS A 55 -18.01 -3.47 -0.25
CA LYS A 55 -18.74 -4.72 -0.61
C LYS A 55 -17.84 -5.74 -1.30
N LEU A 56 -16.93 -5.27 -2.16
CA LEU A 56 -15.96 -6.15 -2.81
C LEU A 56 -15.03 -6.80 -1.78
N ALA A 57 -14.50 -6.02 -0.84
CA ALA A 57 -13.65 -6.51 0.24
C ALA A 57 -14.36 -7.55 1.11
N MET A 58 -15.68 -7.40 1.33
CA MET A 58 -16.51 -8.41 1.97
C MET A 58 -16.59 -9.70 1.15
N GLY A 59 -16.77 -9.61 -0.17
CA GLY A 59 -16.81 -10.76 -1.08
C GLY A 59 -15.50 -11.55 -1.13
N TYR A 60 -14.36 -10.88 -1.01
CA TYR A 60 -13.05 -11.53 -0.83
C TYR A 60 -12.81 -12.08 0.58
N GLY A 61 -13.77 -11.91 1.51
CA GLY A 61 -13.67 -12.39 2.89
C GLY A 61 -12.55 -11.72 3.69
N LEU A 62 -12.20 -10.48 3.36
CA LEU A 62 -11.12 -9.77 4.04
C LEU A 62 -11.47 -9.50 5.51
N LEU A 63 -10.46 -9.69 6.38
CA LEU A 63 -10.55 -9.36 7.80
C LEU A 63 -10.38 -7.85 8.04
N TYR A 64 -9.52 -7.22 7.24
CA TYR A 64 -9.25 -5.78 7.24
C TYR A 64 -9.05 -5.27 5.81
N LEU A 65 -9.26 -3.98 5.63
CA LEU A 65 -9.05 -3.34 4.34
C LEU A 65 -7.56 -2.97 4.18
N PRO A 66 -6.84 -3.47 3.15
CA PRO A 66 -5.46 -3.10 2.93
C PRO A 66 -5.35 -1.62 2.55
N SER A 67 -4.40 -0.94 3.18
CA SER A 67 -4.19 0.49 2.99
C SER A 67 -3.35 0.77 1.75
N ILE A 68 -3.94 0.58 0.56
CA ILE A 68 -3.34 0.89 -0.74
C ILE A 68 -3.53 2.38 -1.10
N SER A 69 -2.63 2.92 -1.91
CA SER A 69 -2.64 4.34 -2.35
C SER A 69 -3.99 4.77 -2.92
N GLU A 70 -4.66 3.85 -3.60
CA GLU A 70 -5.95 4.02 -4.24
C GLU A 70 -7.08 4.23 -3.24
N VAL A 71 -7.08 3.46 -2.15
CA VAL A 71 -8.08 3.53 -1.08
C VAL A 71 -7.81 4.72 -0.15
N LYS A 72 -6.53 5.03 0.09
CA LYS A 72 -6.10 6.16 0.93
C LYS A 72 -6.50 7.53 0.38
N GLN A 73 -6.64 7.67 -0.93
CA GLN A 73 -7.02 8.94 -1.55
C GLN A 73 -8.51 9.30 -1.38
N HIS A 74 -9.28 8.53 -0.59
CA HIS A 74 -10.74 8.71 -0.38
C HIS A 74 -11.55 8.80 -1.69
N ARG A 75 -11.00 8.30 -2.80
CA ARG A 75 -11.65 8.33 -4.12
C ARG A 75 -12.69 7.22 -4.31
N LEU A 76 -12.79 6.34 -3.32
CA LEU A 76 -13.51 5.07 -3.38
C LEU A 76 -14.30 4.92 -2.10
N SER A 77 -15.58 4.57 -2.21
CA SER A 77 -16.42 4.38 -1.03
C SER A 77 -16.06 3.07 -0.32
N SER A 78 -15.73 3.18 0.97
CA SER A 78 -15.52 2.05 1.88
C SER A 78 -16.82 1.53 2.49
N GLU A 79 -17.96 2.03 2.04
CA GLU A 79 -19.29 1.61 2.49
C GLU A 79 -19.53 0.12 2.27
N GLY A 80 -20.14 -0.51 3.26
CA GLY A 80 -20.46 -1.95 3.23
C GLY A 80 -19.33 -2.87 3.66
N PHE A 81 -18.19 -2.36 4.14
CA PHE A 81 -17.18 -3.20 4.79
C PHE A 81 -17.38 -3.26 6.31
N THR A 82 -17.49 -4.47 6.85
CA THR A 82 -17.52 -4.70 8.31
C THR A 82 -16.18 -5.29 8.76
N PRO A 83 -15.29 -4.49 9.39
CA PRO A 83 -14.04 -5.01 9.92
C PRO A 83 -14.32 -5.96 11.09
N LEU A 84 -13.60 -7.07 11.14
CA LEU A 84 -13.64 -7.98 12.28
C LEU A 84 -12.87 -7.34 13.45
N LYS A 85 -13.58 -7.08 14.55
CA LYS A 85 -13.02 -6.47 15.76
C LYS A 85 -12.44 -7.56 16.67
N GLY A 86 -11.27 -7.32 17.26
CA GLY A 86 -10.70 -8.16 18.33
C GLY A 86 -9.64 -9.18 17.92
N ILE A 87 -9.10 -9.13 16.70
CA ILE A 87 -8.06 -10.06 16.25
C ILE A 87 -6.79 -9.30 15.88
N SER A 88 -5.69 -9.63 16.54
CA SER A 88 -4.35 -9.18 16.16
C SER A 88 -3.88 -9.97 14.94
N PHE A 89 -3.66 -9.29 13.82
CA PHE A 89 -3.25 -9.96 12.58
C PHE A 89 -1.91 -10.67 12.72
N ASP A 90 -0.99 -10.15 13.54
CA ASP A 90 0.35 -10.70 13.72
C ASP A 90 0.35 -12.10 14.39
N ASP A 91 -0.70 -12.39 15.16
CA ASP A 91 -0.90 -13.65 15.89
C ASP A 91 -1.36 -14.79 14.97
N ILE A 92 -1.80 -14.49 13.75
CA ILE A 92 -2.22 -15.50 12.79
C ILE A 92 -0.98 -16.16 12.19
N GLU A 93 -0.74 -17.41 12.58
CA GLU A 93 0.37 -18.23 12.10
C GLU A 93 0.04 -18.92 10.76
N PHE A 94 1.07 -19.26 9.99
CA PHE A 94 0.92 -20.16 8.86
C PHE A 94 0.67 -21.59 9.35
N LYS A 95 -0.26 -22.31 8.71
CA LYS A 95 -0.46 -23.74 8.98
C LYS A 95 0.80 -24.56 8.63
N ASP A 96 1.57 -24.11 7.65
CA ASP A 96 2.84 -24.72 7.25
C ASP A 96 4.02 -24.20 8.08
N LYS A 97 4.65 -25.11 8.82
CA LYS A 97 5.80 -24.84 9.70
C LYS A 97 7.02 -24.29 8.93
N TYR A 98 7.23 -24.70 7.68
CA TYR A 98 8.36 -24.22 6.88
C TYR A 98 8.18 -22.74 6.51
N ARG A 99 6.97 -22.38 6.05
CA ARG A 99 6.63 -21.00 5.72
C ARG A 99 6.66 -20.09 6.94
N GLU A 100 6.23 -20.58 8.11
CA GLU A 100 6.32 -19.79 9.35
C GLU A 100 7.78 -19.53 9.77
N LYS A 101 8.66 -20.53 9.64
CA LYS A 101 10.10 -20.33 9.88
C LYS A 101 10.68 -19.27 8.95
N GLN A 102 10.35 -19.33 7.66
CA GLN A 102 10.78 -18.34 6.67
C GLN A 102 10.22 -16.94 6.98
N ARG A 103 8.95 -16.85 7.43
CA ARG A 103 8.33 -15.58 7.86
C ARG A 103 9.11 -14.95 9.00
N ARG A 104 9.44 -15.73 10.04
CA ARG A 104 10.19 -15.25 11.20
C ARG A 104 11.57 -14.74 10.81
N GLN A 105 12.28 -15.47 9.94
CA GLN A 105 13.57 -15.02 9.40
C GLN A 105 13.46 -13.71 8.60
N ASN A 106 12.47 -13.61 7.71
CA ASN A 106 12.22 -12.39 6.94
C ASN A 106 11.84 -11.20 7.83
N LEU A 107 11.06 -11.44 8.89
CA LEU A 107 10.66 -10.42 9.84
C LEU A 107 11.87 -9.89 10.62
N GLN A 108 12.73 -10.79 11.10
CA GLN A 108 14.00 -10.43 11.77
C GLN A 108 14.91 -9.64 10.83
N ALA A 109 15.17 -10.15 9.63
CA ALA A 109 15.99 -9.45 8.64
C ALA A 109 15.43 -8.06 8.28
N ARG A 110 14.11 -7.90 8.23
CA ARG A 110 13.46 -6.61 7.95
C ARG A 110 13.54 -5.65 9.14
N LYS A 111 13.45 -6.14 10.38
CA LYS A 111 13.68 -5.33 11.60
C LYS A 111 15.13 -4.83 11.64
N GLU A 112 16.10 -5.72 11.44
CA GLU A 112 17.53 -5.36 11.40
C GLU A 112 17.85 -4.35 10.29
N LYS A 113 17.31 -4.53 9.08
CA LYS A 113 17.46 -3.55 7.99
C LYS A 113 16.87 -2.20 8.36
N ARG A 114 15.73 -2.17 9.04
CA ARG A 114 15.07 -0.92 9.48
C ARG A 114 15.91 -0.19 10.54
N GLU A 115 16.52 -0.91 11.46
CA GLU A 115 17.41 -0.35 12.49
C GLU A 115 18.72 0.16 11.90
N LYS A 116 19.36 -0.63 11.02
CA LYS A 116 20.55 -0.20 10.27
C LYS A 116 20.26 1.03 9.40
N GLY A 117 19.08 1.10 8.78
CA GLY A 117 18.60 2.25 8.01
C GLY A 117 18.41 3.50 8.87
N LYS A 118 17.78 3.39 10.04
CA LYS A 118 17.63 4.50 11.00
C LYS A 118 18.96 5.00 11.55
N ASN A 119 19.90 4.10 11.82
CA ASN A 119 21.24 4.49 12.28
C ASN A 119 22.06 5.15 11.17
N ARG A 120 21.94 4.69 9.92
CA ARG A 120 22.53 5.36 8.75
C ARG A 120 21.93 6.75 8.53
N SER A 121 20.60 6.90 8.60
CA SER A 121 19.97 8.22 8.42
C SER A 121 20.34 9.19 9.55
N LYS A 122 20.42 8.73 10.81
CA LYS A 122 20.90 9.54 11.93
C LYS A 122 22.37 9.96 11.76
N LYS A 123 23.25 9.06 11.28
CA LYS A 123 24.66 9.36 11.02
C LYS A 123 24.85 10.38 9.89
N VAL A 124 24.02 10.31 8.84
CA VAL A 124 24.03 11.29 7.73
C VAL A 124 23.53 12.67 8.20
N VAL A 125 22.49 12.72 9.05
CA VAL A 125 22.00 13.99 9.61
C VAL A 125 23.04 14.61 10.55
N TYR A 126 23.72 13.82 11.39
CA TYR A 126 24.77 14.31 12.28
C TYR A 126 26.01 14.79 11.50
N ALA A 127 26.46 14.05 10.49
CA ALA A 127 27.59 14.46 9.65
C ALA A 127 27.31 15.73 8.82
N CYS A 128 26.05 15.95 8.42
CA CYS A 128 25.63 17.18 7.73
C CYS A 128 25.59 18.40 8.67
N ALA A 129 25.31 18.19 9.96
CA ALA A 129 25.31 19.24 10.98
C ALA A 129 26.71 19.67 11.43
N THR A 130 27.71 18.78 11.36
CA THR A 130 29.10 19.08 11.79
C THR A 130 29.96 19.73 10.70
N THR A 131 29.52 19.75 9.44
CA THR A 131 30.26 20.38 8.33
C THR A 131 29.53 21.61 7.81
N ASP A 132 29.49 22.68 8.61
CA ASP A 132 28.97 23.99 8.17
C ASP A 132 29.96 24.76 7.27
N ALA A 133 31.21 24.31 7.18
CA ALA A 133 32.26 24.99 6.41
C ALA A 133 32.23 24.76 4.88
N ASN A 134 31.31 23.95 4.33
CA ASN A 134 31.36 23.55 2.91
C ASN A 134 30.01 23.68 2.17
N ARG A 135 29.12 24.55 2.64
CA ARG A 135 27.78 24.75 2.07
C ARG A 135 27.75 25.60 0.78
N VAL A 136 28.87 26.18 0.37
CA VAL A 136 28.94 27.14 -0.75
C VAL A 136 29.13 26.50 -2.14
N SER A 137 29.53 25.22 -2.28
CA SER A 137 29.91 24.69 -3.61
C SER A 137 28.98 23.64 -4.24
N ARG A 138 27.93 23.16 -3.57
CA ARG A 138 27.01 22.18 -4.19
C ARG A 138 25.83 22.86 -4.90
N LYS A 139 26.11 23.48 -6.05
CA LYS A 139 25.07 23.71 -7.07
C LYS A 139 24.46 22.34 -7.44
N ARG A 140 23.29 22.03 -6.88
CA ARG A 140 22.53 20.84 -7.26
C ARG A 140 22.17 20.97 -8.73
N LYS A 141 22.63 20.03 -9.57
CA LYS A 141 22.25 19.98 -10.98
C LYS A 141 20.72 19.85 -11.05
N LEU A 142 20.04 20.87 -11.57
CA LEU A 142 18.59 20.86 -11.80
C LEU A 142 18.23 19.67 -12.70
N THR A 143 17.23 18.89 -12.30
CA THR A 143 16.66 17.83 -13.13
C THR A 143 16.03 18.40 -14.39
N GLY A 144 16.03 17.67 -15.52
CA GLY A 144 15.60 18.19 -16.83
C GLY A 144 14.22 18.86 -16.83
N LYS A 145 13.27 18.37 -16.02
CA LYS A 145 11.94 18.99 -15.85
C LYS A 145 11.97 20.38 -15.22
N GLN A 146 12.90 20.64 -14.30
CA GLN A 146 13.04 21.96 -13.67
C GLN A 146 13.65 22.99 -14.62
N ARG A 147 14.48 22.55 -15.59
CA ARG A 147 15.01 23.46 -16.62
C ARG A 147 13.92 23.90 -17.58
N GLN A 148 13.07 22.97 -18.02
CA GLN A 148 11.93 23.29 -18.88
C GLN A 148 10.96 24.26 -18.23
N THR A 149 10.62 24.08 -16.95
CA THR A 149 9.71 24.98 -16.26
C THR A 149 10.27 26.38 -16.05
N MET A 150 11.60 26.52 -15.93
CA MET A 150 12.23 27.84 -15.83
C MET A 150 12.30 28.52 -17.19
N GLN A 151 12.64 27.79 -18.26
CA GLN A 151 12.58 28.34 -19.62
C GLN A 151 11.17 28.81 -19.99
N THR A 152 10.13 28.01 -19.71
CA THR A 152 8.75 28.44 -20.00
C THR A 152 8.30 29.65 -19.17
N ALA A 153 8.86 29.85 -17.97
CA ALA A 153 8.55 31.00 -17.15
C ALA A 153 9.31 32.26 -17.61
N GLU A 154 10.57 32.11 -18.03
CA GLU A 154 11.38 33.18 -18.62
C GLU A 154 10.79 33.66 -19.96
N ASP A 155 10.35 32.73 -20.82
CA ASP A 155 9.72 33.03 -22.11
C ASP A 155 8.34 33.73 -21.94
N GLU A 156 7.59 33.46 -20.87
CA GLU A 156 6.32 34.14 -20.55
C GLU A 156 6.53 35.57 -20.02
N GLU A 157 7.64 35.83 -19.33
CA GLU A 157 7.97 37.15 -18.77
C GLU A 157 8.51 38.12 -19.84
N GLU A 158 9.11 37.62 -20.92
CA GLU A 158 9.62 38.43 -22.05
C GLU A 158 8.50 38.85 -23.04
N LEU A 159 7.33 38.20 -22.96
CA LEU A 159 6.14 38.48 -23.78
C LEU A 159 5.10 39.38 -23.09
N ALA A 160 5.36 39.84 -21.87
CA ALA A 160 4.53 40.78 -21.09
C ALA A 160 5.09 42.20 -21.11
#